data_AF-A0A1I2NYY7-F1
#
_entry.id   AF-A0A1I2NYY7-F1
#
_cell.length_a   1.000
_cell.length_b   1.000
_cell.length_c   1.000
_cell.angle_alpha   90.00
_cell.angle_beta   90.00
_cell.angle_gamma   90.00
#
_symmetry.space_group_name_H-M   'P 1'
#
loop_
_entity.id
_entity.type
_entity.pdbx_description
1 polymer ?
#
loop_
_entity_poly.entity_id
_entity_poly.type
_entity_poly.pdbx_seq_one_letter_code
_entity_poly.pdbx_strand_id
1 'polypeptide(L)'
;MNKKLPFEAGSALSSLGENLATARKRRGWRQSDLRERIGLSRTTIQKIESGDSGVSIGNYMLLIALYGGVDGIKNTCLADDDIVALDHSASNTERVRLKKELDNDF
;
A
#
# COMPACT_ATOMS: atom_id res chain seq x y z
N MET A 1 0.41 -17.94 -9.05
CA MET A 1 0.45 -18.27 -7.61
C MET A 1 -0.23 -17.13 -6.84
N ASN A 2 -1.34 -17.38 -6.15
CA ASN A 2 -2.04 -16.35 -5.38
C ASN A 2 -1.24 -16.11 -4.08
N LYS A 3 -0.31 -15.14 -4.09
CA LYS A 3 0.51 -14.83 -2.91
C LYS A 3 -0.41 -14.30 -1.81
N LYS A 4 -0.56 -15.08 -0.73
CA LYS A 4 -1.27 -14.65 0.48
C LYS A 4 -0.36 -13.73 1.28
N LEU A 5 -0.91 -12.62 1.78
CA LEU A 5 -0.20 -11.76 2.71
C LEU A 5 0.06 -12.50 4.03
N PRO A 6 1.22 -12.29 4.68
CA PRO A 6 1.40 -12.65 6.08
C PRO A 6 0.28 -12.06 6.95
N PHE A 7 -0.03 -12.72 8.06
CA PHE A 7 -1.12 -12.30 8.95
C PHE A 7 -1.02 -10.83 9.38
N GLU A 8 0.18 -10.42 9.82
CA GLU A 8 0.44 -9.03 10.25
C GLU A 8 0.19 -8.03 9.13
N ALA A 9 0.70 -8.30 7.92
CA ALA A 9 0.49 -7.45 6.76
C ALA A 9 -0.99 -7.38 6.34
N GLY A 10 -1.72 -8.50 6.40
CA GLY A 10 -3.16 -8.52 6.14
C GLY A 10 -3.97 -7.75 7.18
N SER A 11 -3.60 -7.86 8.46
CA SER A 11 -4.23 -7.11 9.56
C SER A 11 -3.98 -5.60 9.44
N ALA A 12 -2.75 -5.19 9.08
CA ALA A 12 -2.41 -3.81 8.81
C ALA A 12 -3.22 -3.25 7.64
N LEU A 13 -3.38 -4.02 6.55
CA LEU A 13 -4.17 -3.61 5.40
C LEU A 13 -5.67 -3.49 5.73
N SER A 14 -6.20 -4.40 6.56
CA SER A 14 -7.59 -4.33 7.06
C SER A 14 -7.80 -3.07 7.90
N SER A 15 -6.86 -2.76 8.79
CA SER A 15 -6.89 -1.56 9.63
C SER A 15 -6.83 -0.28 8.78
N LEU A 16 -6.00 -0.26 7.73
CA LEU A 16 -5.97 0.85 6.77
C LEU A 16 -7.34 1.02 6.09
N GLY A 17 -7.96 -0.06 5.62
CA GLY A 17 -9.30 -0.04 5.02
C GLY A 17 -10.36 0.54 5.97
N GLU A 18 -10.37 0.09 7.22
CA GLU A 18 -11.28 0.60 8.25
C GLU A 18 -11.08 2.08 8.56
N ASN A 19 -9.83 2.54 8.59
CA ASN A 19 -9.49 3.95 8.76
C ASN A 19 -10.00 4.80 7.60
N LEU A 20 -9.86 4.33 6.36
CA LEU A 20 -10.40 5.00 5.17
C LEU A 20 -11.94 5.03 5.19
N ALA A 21 -12.58 3.94 5.62
CA ALA A 21 -14.03 3.88 5.78
C ALA A 21 -14.53 4.86 6.85
N THR A 22 -13.80 4.96 7.96
CA THR A 22 -14.07 5.89 9.06
C THR A 22 -13.91 7.33 8.59
N ALA A 23 -12.84 7.63 7.84
CA ALA A 23 -12.62 8.95 7.24
C ALA A 23 -13.76 9.35 6.30
N ARG A 24 -14.28 8.42 5.50
CA ARG A 24 -15.48 8.65 4.67
C ARG A 24 -16.70 8.94 5.53
N LYS A 25 -16.99 8.08 6.51
CA LYS A 25 -18.19 8.18 7.37
C LYS A 25 -18.22 9.48 8.17
N ARG A 26 -17.08 9.94 8.70
CA ARG A 26 -16.95 11.22 9.42
C ARG A 26 -17.32 12.44 8.56
N ARG A 27 -17.20 12.33 7.24
CA ARG A 27 -17.60 13.37 6.28
C ARG A 27 -19.07 13.26 5.84
N GLY A 28 -19.79 12.26 6.33
CA GLY A 28 -21.16 11.98 5.91
C GLY A 28 -21.27 11.43 4.49
N TRP A 29 -20.18 10.95 3.89
CA TRP A 29 -20.15 10.50 2.50
C TRP A 29 -20.58 9.04 2.36
N ARG A 30 -21.37 8.76 1.33
CA ARG A 30 -21.66 7.42 0.81
C ARG A 30 -20.50 6.96 -0.08
N GLN A 31 -20.43 5.66 -0.34
CA GLN A 31 -19.48 5.12 -1.33
C GLN A 31 -19.77 5.62 -2.75
N SER A 32 -21.02 5.97 -3.06
CA SER A 32 -21.42 6.62 -4.33
C SER A 32 -20.75 7.99 -4.50
N ASP A 33 -20.59 8.72 -3.41
CA ASP A 33 -20.02 10.07 -3.43
C ASP A 33 -18.51 9.98 -3.68
N LEU A 34 -17.86 8.94 -3.15
CA LEU A 34 -16.47 8.64 -3.50
C LEU A 34 -16.32 8.30 -4.97
N ARG A 35 -17.18 7.43 -5.53
CA ARG A 35 -17.16 7.10 -6.97
C ARG A 35 -17.14 8.36 -7.83
N GLU A 36 -17.95 9.36 -7.50
CA GLU A 36 -18.01 10.63 -8.24
C GLU A 36 -16.75 11.49 -8.07
N ARG A 37 -16.04 11.36 -6.95
CA ARG A 37 -14.83 12.15 -6.65
C ARG A 37 -13.54 11.57 -7.24
N ILE A 38 -13.43 10.23 -7.28
CA ILE A 38 -12.18 9.55 -7.66
C ILE A 38 -12.33 8.60 -8.86
N GLY A 39 -13.54 8.43 -9.40
CA GLY A 39 -13.81 7.60 -10.58
C GLY A 39 -13.79 6.08 -10.34
N LEU A 40 -13.62 5.62 -9.10
CA LEU A 40 -13.62 4.19 -8.78
C LEU A 40 -15.04 3.64 -8.63
N SER A 41 -15.25 2.39 -9.06
CA SER A 41 -16.52 1.72 -8.86
C SER A 41 -16.84 1.55 -7.36
N ARG A 42 -18.13 1.48 -7.02
CA ARG A 42 -18.58 1.24 -5.64
C ARG A 42 -18.00 -0.07 -5.07
N THR A 43 -17.90 -1.11 -5.89
CA THR A 43 -17.35 -2.41 -5.48
C THR A 43 -15.86 -2.32 -5.19
N THR A 44 -15.10 -1.57 -5.99
CA THR A 44 -13.68 -1.28 -5.71
C THR A 44 -13.52 -0.52 -4.40
N ILE A 45 -14.33 0.52 -4.16
CA ILE A 45 -14.30 1.29 -2.91
C ILE A 45 -14.64 0.40 -1.71
N GLN A 46 -15.64 -0.47 -1.83
CA GLN A 46 -15.98 -1.43 -0.77
C GLN A 46 -14.82 -2.37 -0.44
N LYS A 47 -14.12 -2.89 -1.46
CA LYS A 47 -12.94 -3.75 -1.29
C LYS A 47 -11.77 -3.03 -0.64
N ILE A 48 -11.55 -1.76 -0.99
CA ILE A 48 -10.54 -0.92 -0.33
C ILE A 48 -10.87 -0.75 1.15
N GLU A 49 -12.12 -0.43 1.46
CA GLU A 49 -12.58 -0.25 2.84
C GLU A 49 -12.55 -1.53 3.68
N SER A 50 -12.51 -2.70 3.04
CA SER A 50 -12.31 -3.99 3.72
C SER A 50 -10.85 -4.45 3.76
N GLY A 51 -9.90 -3.70 3.19
CA GLY A 51 -8.50 -4.08 3.13
C GLY A 51 -8.19 -5.24 2.18
N ASP A 52 -8.92 -5.37 1.06
CA ASP A 52 -8.67 -6.41 0.05
C ASP A 52 -7.29 -6.17 -0.63
N SER A 53 -6.40 -7.15 -0.50
CA SER A 53 -5.05 -7.12 -1.08
C SER A 53 -4.98 -7.33 -2.59
N GLY A 54 -6.09 -7.75 -3.21
CA GLY A 54 -6.23 -7.85 -4.66
C GLY A 54 -6.53 -6.51 -5.34
N VAL A 55 -6.82 -5.45 -4.57
CA VAL A 55 -6.97 -4.10 -5.11
C VAL A 55 -5.59 -3.44 -5.27
N SER A 56 -5.35 -2.81 -6.42
CA SER A 56 -4.08 -2.14 -6.69
C SER A 56 -3.79 -1.03 -5.67
N ILE A 57 -2.53 -0.87 -5.29
CA ILE A 57 -2.11 0.19 -4.36
C ILE A 57 -2.44 1.59 -4.89
N GLY A 58 -2.42 1.79 -6.22
CA GLY A 58 -2.84 3.05 -6.85
C GLY A 58 -4.28 3.43 -6.52
N ASN A 59 -5.19 2.45 -6.41
CA ASN A 59 -6.58 2.72 -6.04
C ASN A 59 -6.71 3.11 -4.55
N TYR A 60 -5.93 2.48 -3.66
CA TYR A 60 -5.83 2.92 -2.26
C TYR A 60 -5.30 4.35 -2.17
N MET A 61 -4.27 4.68 -2.95
CA MET A 61 -3.65 6.00 -2.98
C MET A 61 -4.63 7.11 -3.37
N LEU A 62 -5.62 6.84 -4.22
CA LEU A 62 -6.67 7.83 -4.55
C LEU A 62 -7.48 8.24 -3.32
N LEU A 63 -7.85 7.29 -2.44
CA LEU A 63 -8.57 7.62 -1.20
C LEU A 63 -7.65 8.29 -0.18
N ILE A 64 -6.42 7.78 -0.04
CA ILE A 64 -5.42 8.37 0.86
C ILE A 64 -5.15 9.82 0.47
N ALA A 65 -4.98 10.10 -0.82
CA ALA A 65 -4.78 11.45 -1.34
C ALA A 65 -6.01 12.34 -1.11
N LEU A 66 -7.22 11.83 -1.38
CA LEU A 66 -8.46 12.55 -1.10
C LEU A 66 -8.61 12.95 0.37
N TYR A 67 -8.02 12.18 1.30
CA TYR A 67 -8.07 12.45 2.73
C TYR A 67 -6.83 13.15 3.29
N GLY A 68 -5.87 13.53 2.45
CA GLY A 68 -4.65 14.23 2.86
C GLY A 68 -3.58 13.34 3.52
N GLY A 69 -3.66 12.02 3.36
CA GLY A 69 -2.71 11.07 3.98
C GLY A 69 -1.43 10.81 3.19
N VAL A 70 -1.19 11.53 2.08
CA VAL A 70 -0.04 11.26 1.18
C VAL A 70 1.29 11.38 1.91
N ASP A 71 1.44 12.38 2.79
CA ASP A 71 2.70 12.59 3.50
C ASP A 71 2.99 11.46 4.49
N GLY A 72 1.97 10.81 5.05
CA GLY A 72 2.15 9.60 5.85
C GLY A 72 2.79 8.47 5.05
N ILE A 73 2.36 8.26 3.80
CA ILE A 73 2.94 7.25 2.90
C ILE A 73 4.37 7.61 2.51
N LYS A 74 4.65 8.89 2.22
CA LYS A 74 6.02 9.35 1.91
C LYS A 74 7.00 9.11 3.07
N ASN A 75 6.50 9.21 4.30
CA ASN A 75 7.28 9.05 5.52
C ASN A 75 7.22 7.62 6.08
N THR A 76 6.76 6.65 5.29
CA THR A 76 6.75 5.23 5.69
C THR A 76 7.94 4.51 5.05
N CYS A 77 8.53 3.54 5.76
CA CYS A 77 9.70 2.77 5.31
C CYS A 77 10.89 3.67 4.96
N LEU A 78 11.19 4.66 5.81
CA LEU A 78 12.43 5.42 5.69
C LEU A 78 13.62 4.49 5.96
N ALA A 79 14.80 4.85 5.44
CA ALA A 79 16.01 4.04 5.64
C ALA A 79 16.31 3.81 7.14
N ASP A 80 16.07 4.83 7.97
CA ASP A 80 16.27 4.77 9.41
C ASP A 80 15.24 3.87 10.12
N ASP A 81 14.12 3.53 9.47
CA ASP A 81 13.07 2.64 9.99
C ASP A 81 13.29 1.16 9.58
N ASP A 82 14.32 0.86 8.78
CA ASP A 82 14.59 -0.50 8.31
C ASP A 82 15.25 -1.36 9.40
N ILE A 83 14.42 -1.86 10.32
CA ILE A 83 14.83 -2.76 11.40
C ILE A 83 15.35 -4.13 10.92
N VAL A 84 15.14 -4.45 9.63
CA VAL A 84 15.54 -5.72 9.02
C VAL A 84 16.88 -5.58 8.31
N ALA A 85 17.36 -4.35 8.09
CA ALA A 85 18.68 -4.10 7.57
C ALA A 85 19.75 -4.71 8.50
N LEU A 86 20.43 -5.75 8.02
CA LEU A 86 21.67 -6.22 8.61
C LEU A 86 22.69 -5.08 8.49
N ASP A 87 23.04 -4.49 9.62
CA ASP A 87 23.94 -3.34 9.81
C ASP A 87 24.97 -3.16 8.68
N HIS A 88 24.59 -2.43 7.64
CA HIS A 88 25.49 -1.83 6.67
C HIS A 88 25.58 -0.35 7.01
N SER A 89 26.15 -0.07 8.18
CA SER A 89 26.62 1.26 8.55
C SER A 89 27.39 1.89 7.39
N ALA A 90 26.71 2.81 6.72
CA ALA A 90 27.23 3.96 5.98
C ALA A 90 28.70 3.89 5.54
N SER A 91 29.04 3.03 4.58
CA SER A 91 30.13 3.33 3.63
C SER A 91 29.95 2.48 2.37
N ASN A 92 29.85 3.15 1.21
CA ASN A 92 29.63 2.58 -0.11
C ASN A 92 28.29 1.86 -0.33
N THR A 93 27.23 2.64 -0.61
CA THR A 93 26.08 2.16 -1.40
C THR A 93 26.53 1.92 -2.85
N GLU A 94 27.34 0.89 -3.08
CA GLU A 94 27.53 0.38 -4.43
C GLU A 94 26.22 -0.31 -4.85
N ARG A 95 25.73 0.05 -6.04
CA ARG A 95 24.58 -0.61 -6.64
C ARG A 95 24.88 -2.09 -6.78
N VAL A 96 24.27 -2.94 -5.95
CA VAL A 96 24.37 -4.40 -6.09
C VAL A 96 23.68 -4.81 -7.39
N ARG A 97 24.47 -4.97 -8.47
CA ARG A 97 24.03 -5.65 -9.68
C ARG A 97 24.19 -7.14 -9.44
N LEU A 98 23.08 -7.84 -9.20
CA LEU A 98 23.06 -9.30 -9.28
C LEU A 98 23.50 -9.69 -10.70
N LYS A 99 24.63 -10.40 -10.81
CA LYS A 99 25.09 -10.94 -12.09
C LYS A 99 24.06 -12.01 -12.47
N LYS A 100 23.28 -11.77 -13.53
CA LYS A 100 22.42 -12.80 -14.10
C LYS A 100 23.34 -13.88 -14.64
N GLU A 101 23.46 -15.01 -13.94
CA GLU A 101 23.99 -16.20 -14.56
C GLU A 101 23.00 -16.58 -15.67
N LEU A 102 23.50 -16.57 -16.90
CA LEU A 102 22.78 -17.12 -18.03
C LEU A 102 22.82 -18.63 -17.82
N ASP A 103 21.70 -19.21 -17.39
CA ASP A 103 21.47 -20.63 -17.59
C ASP A 103 21.46 -20.85 -19.10
N ASN A 104 22.53 -21.47 -19.60
CA ASN A 104 22.68 -21.90 -20.98
C ASN A 104 21.94 -23.24 -21.20
N ASP A 105 20.69 -23.33 -20.77
CA ASP A 105 19.83 -24.47 -21.09
C ASP A 105 18.75 -23.98 -22.08
N PHE A 106 19.16 -23.94 -23.35
CA PHE A 106 18.28 -23.95 -24.52
C PHE A 106 17.81 -25.38 -24.81
#